data_AF-A0A356V3A5-F1
#
_entry.id   AF-A0A356V3A5-F1
#
_cell.length_a   1.000
_cell.length_b   1.000
_cell.length_c   1.000
_cell.angle_alpha   90.00
_cell.angle_beta   90.00
_cell.angle_gamma   90.00
#
_symmetry.space_group_name_H-M   'P 1'
#
loop_
_entity.id
_entity.type
_entity.pdbx_description
1 polymer ?
#
loop_
_entity_poly.entity_id
_entity_poly.type
_entity_poly.pdbx_seq_one_letter_code
_entity_poly.pdbx_strand_id
1 'polypeptide(L)'
;MRIPLFAVLLTLSACSQPGSEASRSTTDLNIPTSSCEAAKNSVCAFFNAPLILLTNPIKLFLRKEVFYPTAKDLKFVDSTHQEWIAPKGTLTDGASIPRMFIPIIGAPTSREFINAAAIHDAYCGAGNNKLPQYHADTWQNVHRMFYDALRVGGTSAKKAKVMYAAVYLGGPRWNGKTTTQVTKSRNAPANFQMSTKSSLYPQRSRNGKSLTSQGVSISQLRNELQNTIDFIQTENPSIAELEYHLIKREAVLVRQVELDDED
;
A
#
# COMPACT_ATOMS: atom_id res chain seq x y z
N MET A 1 -81.71 25.02 11.21
CA MET A 1 -81.31 26.45 11.31
C MET A 1 -80.23 26.71 10.26
N ARG A 2 -80.25 27.89 9.63
CA ARG A 2 -79.62 28.25 8.35
C ARG A 2 -78.10 28.51 8.43
N ILE A 3 -77.33 27.90 7.49
CA ILE A 3 -76.19 28.30 6.60
C ILE A 3 -75.38 29.61 6.91
N PRO A 4 -74.17 29.94 6.33
CA PRO A 4 -73.03 29.22 5.67
C PRO A 4 -71.59 29.73 6.05
N LEU A 5 -70.58 29.32 5.25
CA LEU A 5 -69.33 30.03 4.82
C LEU A 5 -68.06 29.62 5.60
N PHE A 6 -66.95 29.15 5.02
CA PHE A 6 -66.28 29.56 3.77
C PHE A 6 -65.60 28.37 3.06
N ALA A 7 -65.58 28.46 1.74
CA ALA A 7 -64.80 27.63 0.83
C ALA A 7 -63.31 27.99 0.86
N VAL A 8 -62.44 27.00 0.69
CA VAL A 8 -61.24 27.12 -0.17
C VAL A 8 -60.99 25.75 -0.81
N LEU A 9 -61.25 25.66 -2.11
CA LEU A 9 -60.65 24.67 -3.01
C LEU A 9 -59.32 25.27 -3.47
N LEU A 10 -58.21 24.51 -3.37
CA LEU A 10 -57.02 24.73 -4.19
C LEU A 10 -56.42 23.37 -4.51
N THR A 11 -56.37 23.09 -5.80
CA THR A 11 -55.92 21.86 -6.46
C THR A 11 -54.41 21.86 -6.73
N LEU A 12 -53.85 20.65 -6.74
CA LEU A 12 -52.70 20.16 -7.54
C LEU A 12 -51.34 20.86 -7.41
N SER A 13 -50.31 20.11 -7.00
CA SER A 13 -49.24 19.73 -7.93
C SER A 13 -48.27 18.72 -7.29
N ALA A 14 -47.86 17.75 -8.09
CA ALA A 14 -46.78 16.82 -7.79
C ALA A 14 -45.45 17.55 -7.68
N CYS A 15 -44.59 17.13 -6.74
CA CYS A 15 -43.14 17.15 -6.89
C CYS A 15 -42.48 16.13 -5.94
N SER A 16 -41.81 15.18 -6.59
CA SER A 16 -40.77 14.28 -6.08
C SER A 16 -39.62 15.08 -5.46
N GLN A 17 -39.07 14.63 -4.33
CA GLN A 17 -37.68 14.16 -4.19
C GLN A 17 -37.37 13.75 -2.72
N PRO A 18 -36.52 12.73 -2.53
CA PRO A 18 -36.12 12.20 -1.23
C PRO A 18 -35.10 13.11 -0.53
N GLY A 19 -35.07 12.99 0.80
CA GLY A 19 -34.18 13.73 1.69
C GLY A 19 -32.72 13.66 1.27
N SER A 20 -32.11 14.83 1.20
CA SER A 20 -30.70 15.08 0.95
C SER A 20 -29.82 14.40 2.02
N GLU A 21 -29.08 13.37 1.59
CA GLU A 21 -27.83 12.98 2.25
C GLU A 21 -26.87 14.17 2.18
N ALA A 22 -26.37 14.58 3.34
CA ALA A 22 -25.33 15.59 3.44
C ALA A 22 -24.03 15.05 2.82
N SER A 23 -23.84 15.28 1.52
CA SER A 23 -22.57 15.13 0.84
C SER A 23 -21.61 16.17 1.40
N ARG A 24 -20.69 15.73 2.26
CA ARG A 24 -19.58 16.53 2.73
C ARG A 24 -18.58 16.66 1.57
N SER A 25 -18.75 17.71 0.78
CA SER A 25 -17.85 18.10 -0.30
C SER A 25 -16.47 18.45 0.28
N THR A 26 -15.55 17.50 0.27
CA THR A 26 -14.11 17.75 0.40
C THR A 26 -13.56 18.10 -0.98
N THR A 27 -13.70 19.36 -1.36
CA THR A 27 -12.98 19.93 -2.50
C THR A 27 -11.57 20.31 -2.04
N ASP A 28 -10.58 20.02 -2.89
CA ASP A 28 -9.17 20.44 -2.82
C ASP A 28 -8.18 19.66 -1.95
N LEU A 29 -8.04 18.37 -2.25
CA LEU A 29 -6.72 17.79 -2.49
C LEU A 29 -6.82 16.87 -3.72
N ASN A 30 -6.20 17.27 -4.83
CA ASN A 30 -6.15 16.49 -6.07
C ASN A 30 -5.13 15.34 -5.91
N ILE A 31 -5.39 14.43 -4.97
CA ILE A 31 -4.62 13.21 -4.75
C ILE A 31 -5.13 12.20 -5.78
N PRO A 32 -4.28 11.70 -6.70
CA PRO A 32 -4.70 10.71 -7.67
C PRO A 32 -5.31 9.50 -6.96
N THR A 33 -6.59 9.24 -7.22
CA THR A 33 -7.36 8.09 -6.75
C THR A 33 -6.97 6.79 -7.46
N SER A 34 -5.78 6.72 -8.06
CA SER A 34 -5.27 5.51 -8.65
C SER A 34 -4.76 4.62 -7.51
N SER A 35 -5.65 3.84 -6.93
CA SER A 35 -5.30 2.73 -6.05
C SER A 35 -6.05 1.48 -6.54
N CYS A 36 -5.47 0.31 -6.30
CA CYS A 36 -6.16 -0.96 -6.55
C CYS A 36 -7.20 -1.25 -5.44
N GLU A 37 -7.64 -0.22 -4.70
CA GLU A 37 -8.56 -0.33 -3.58
C GLU A 37 -10.00 -0.58 -4.05
N ALA A 38 -10.39 0.04 -5.18
CA ALA A 38 -11.71 -0.08 -5.79
C ALA A 38 -11.78 -1.20 -6.84
N ALA A 39 -12.75 -2.11 -6.68
CA ALA A 39 -12.94 -3.29 -7.53
C ALA A 39 -13.22 -3.00 -9.03
N LYS A 40 -13.39 -1.73 -9.42
CA LYS A 40 -13.73 -1.30 -10.79
C LYS A 40 -12.59 -0.63 -11.55
N ASN A 41 -11.41 -0.44 -10.95
CA ASN A 41 -10.27 0.13 -11.66
C ASN A 41 -9.47 -0.99 -12.33
N SER A 42 -9.70 -1.16 -13.63
CA SER A 42 -9.26 -2.28 -14.49
C SER A 42 -7.76 -2.31 -14.84
N VAL A 43 -6.92 -1.73 -13.99
CA VAL A 43 -5.50 -1.51 -14.30
C VAL A 43 -4.60 -2.53 -13.62
N CYS A 44 -4.93 -2.91 -12.38
CA CYS A 44 -4.04 -3.71 -11.57
C CYS A 44 -4.24 -5.21 -11.82
N ALA A 45 -3.18 -5.92 -12.16
CA ALA A 45 -3.28 -7.34 -12.47
C ALA A 45 -1.96 -8.08 -12.19
N PHE A 46 -2.10 -9.35 -11.81
CA PHE A 46 -0.98 -10.29 -11.85
C PHE A 46 -0.91 -10.98 -13.21
N PHE A 47 0.31 -11.20 -13.69
CA PHE A 47 0.60 -12.06 -14.83
C PHE A 47 1.47 -13.21 -14.36
N ASN A 48 1.22 -14.40 -14.91
CA ASN A 48 1.81 -15.68 -14.48
C ASN A 48 1.44 -16.10 -13.04
N ALA A 49 0.28 -15.67 -12.54
CA ALA A 49 -0.30 -16.18 -11.31
C ALA A 49 -1.13 -17.48 -11.55
N PRO A 50 -1.30 -18.37 -10.55
CA PRO A 50 -0.75 -18.27 -9.19
C PRO A 50 0.76 -18.53 -9.15
N LEU A 51 1.43 -17.95 -8.14
CA LEU A 51 2.85 -18.21 -7.92
C LEU A 51 3.11 -19.71 -7.71
N ILE A 52 4.16 -20.20 -8.34
CA ILE A 52 4.69 -21.55 -8.13
C ILE A 52 6.04 -21.41 -7.42
N LEU A 53 6.19 -22.10 -6.29
CA LEU A 53 7.44 -22.15 -5.52
C LEU A 53 8.16 -23.47 -5.76
N LEU A 54 9.50 -23.43 -5.74
CA LEU A 54 10.31 -24.63 -5.68
C LEU A 54 10.19 -25.26 -4.29
N THR A 55 10.17 -26.59 -4.24
CA THR A 55 10.00 -27.36 -2.99
C THR A 55 11.25 -27.42 -2.13
N ASN A 56 12.41 -27.02 -2.66
CA ASN A 56 13.68 -27.02 -1.95
C ASN A 56 13.86 -25.68 -1.22
N PRO A 57 13.67 -25.62 0.11
CA PRO A 57 13.83 -24.38 0.85
C PRO A 57 15.30 -23.96 0.95
N ILE A 58 15.52 -22.65 1.04
CA ILE A 58 16.83 -22.05 1.27
C ILE A 58 16.81 -21.38 2.65
N LYS A 59 17.82 -21.70 3.46
CA LYS A 59 18.09 -21.01 4.72
C LYS A 59 19.28 -20.08 4.51
N LEU A 60 19.05 -18.79 4.67
CA LEU A 60 20.12 -17.81 4.61
C LEU A 60 20.87 -17.77 5.94
N PHE A 61 22.19 -17.57 5.88
CA PHE A 61 23.01 -17.40 7.06
C PHE A 61 22.51 -16.21 7.90
N LEU A 62 22.36 -16.41 9.21
CA LEU A 62 21.85 -15.42 10.19
C LEU A 62 20.39 -14.98 10.03
N ARG A 63 19.61 -15.63 9.16
CA ARG A 63 18.16 -15.42 9.07
C ARG A 63 17.42 -16.56 9.73
N LYS A 64 16.33 -16.24 10.42
CA LYS A 64 15.48 -17.23 11.08
C LYS A 64 14.47 -17.82 10.10
N GLU A 65 14.13 -17.04 9.10
CA GLU A 65 13.13 -17.29 8.08
C GLU A 65 13.63 -18.32 7.06
N VAL A 66 12.68 -19.08 6.53
CA VAL A 66 12.93 -20.09 5.49
C VAL A 66 12.38 -19.54 4.19
N PHE A 67 13.23 -19.46 3.17
CA PHE A 67 12.88 -18.91 1.88
C PHE A 67 12.59 -20.01 0.89
N TYR A 68 11.62 -19.76 0.00
CA TYR A 68 11.28 -20.63 -1.10
C TYR A 68 11.53 -19.88 -2.42
N PRO A 69 12.37 -20.42 -3.33
CA PRO A 69 12.59 -19.79 -4.61
C PRO A 69 11.34 -19.86 -5.50
N THR A 70 11.03 -18.80 -6.24
CA THR A 70 10.00 -18.83 -7.29
C THR A 70 10.42 -19.76 -8.43
N ALA A 71 9.51 -20.61 -8.91
CA ALA A 71 9.78 -21.56 -9.99
C ALA A 71 9.75 -20.89 -11.38
N LYS A 72 9.03 -19.78 -11.50
CA LYS A 72 8.83 -18.97 -12.71
C LYS A 72 8.72 -17.50 -12.32
N ASP A 73 8.87 -16.64 -13.32
CA ASP A 73 8.66 -15.20 -13.16
C ASP A 73 7.19 -14.91 -12.83
N LEU A 74 6.96 -14.07 -11.82
CA LEU A 74 5.67 -13.47 -11.50
C LEU A 74 5.75 -11.98 -11.80
N LYS A 75 4.69 -11.42 -12.41
CA LYS A 75 4.61 -9.98 -12.67
C LYS A 75 3.36 -9.38 -12.06
N PHE A 76 3.45 -8.11 -11.70
CA PHE A 76 2.34 -7.32 -11.20
C PHE A 76 2.35 -5.94 -11.85
N VAL A 77 1.19 -5.45 -12.29
CA VAL A 77 1.00 -4.06 -12.70
C VAL A 77 0.23 -3.36 -11.59
N ASP A 78 0.78 -2.26 -11.09
CA ASP A 78 0.16 -1.50 -10.00
C ASP A 78 -0.80 -0.41 -10.51
N SER A 79 -1.38 0.33 -9.57
CA SER A 79 -2.31 1.42 -9.86
C SER A 79 -1.71 2.58 -10.65
N THR A 80 -0.38 2.72 -10.67
CA THR A 80 0.36 3.75 -11.43
C THR A 80 0.79 3.29 -12.83
N HIS A 81 0.40 2.07 -13.23
CA HIS A 81 0.79 1.39 -14.47
C HIS A 81 2.26 0.95 -14.49
N GLN A 82 2.92 0.90 -13.34
CA GLN A 82 4.28 0.39 -13.22
C GLN A 82 4.25 -1.14 -13.22
N GLU A 83 5.10 -1.77 -14.03
CA GLU A 83 5.34 -3.21 -14.01
C GLU A 83 6.39 -3.55 -12.94
N TRP A 84 6.06 -4.52 -12.10
CA TRP A 84 6.89 -5.09 -11.05
C TRP A 84 7.12 -6.56 -11.33
N ILE A 85 8.35 -7.05 -11.15
CA ILE A 85 8.73 -8.41 -11.53
C ILE A 85 9.42 -9.11 -10.36
N ALA A 86 8.93 -10.28 -9.98
CA ALA A 86 9.69 -11.27 -9.23
C ALA A 86 10.22 -12.31 -10.21
N PRO A 87 11.49 -12.22 -10.64
CA PRO A 87 12.04 -13.20 -11.58
C PRO A 87 12.08 -14.60 -10.95
N LYS A 88 12.18 -15.63 -11.78
CA LYS A 88 12.47 -17.01 -11.36
C LYS A 88 13.67 -17.03 -10.40
N GLY A 89 13.53 -17.78 -9.32
CA GLY A 89 14.54 -17.90 -8.28
C GLY A 89 14.49 -16.78 -7.23
N THR A 90 13.53 -15.86 -7.31
CA THR A 90 13.27 -14.89 -6.23
C THR A 90 13.02 -15.66 -4.93
N LEU A 91 13.75 -15.30 -3.88
CA LEU A 91 13.60 -15.90 -2.56
C LEU A 91 12.47 -15.19 -1.82
N THR A 92 11.40 -15.90 -1.50
CA THR A 92 10.30 -15.36 -0.68
C THR A 92 10.08 -16.19 0.57
N ASP A 93 9.81 -15.54 1.70
CA ASP A 93 9.38 -16.19 2.95
C ASP A 93 7.86 -16.05 3.21
N GLY A 94 7.14 -15.52 2.22
CA GLY A 94 5.74 -15.15 2.33
C GLY A 94 5.56 -13.74 2.90
N ALA A 95 4.34 -13.38 3.29
CA ALA A 95 4.13 -12.08 3.91
C ALA A 95 4.81 -12.05 5.28
N SER A 96 5.83 -11.21 5.41
CA SER A 96 6.51 -10.91 6.68
C SER A 96 5.57 -10.23 7.69
N ILE A 97 4.71 -11.03 8.32
CA ILE A 97 3.73 -10.62 9.33
C ILE A 97 4.35 -10.81 10.72
N PRO A 98 4.38 -9.77 11.59
CA PRO A 98 4.82 -9.96 12.96
C PRO A 98 3.97 -11.04 13.65
N ARG A 99 4.61 -12.00 14.32
CA ARG A 99 3.98 -13.23 14.83
C ARG A 99 2.68 -13.00 15.62
N MET A 100 2.63 -11.91 16.40
CA MET A 100 1.45 -11.55 17.19
C MET A 100 0.19 -11.29 16.35
N PHE A 101 0.33 -10.96 15.06
CA PHE A 101 -0.80 -10.68 14.17
C PHE A 101 -1.18 -11.86 13.26
N ILE A 102 -0.41 -12.95 13.24
CA ILE A 102 -0.73 -14.14 12.44
C ILE A 102 -2.14 -14.69 12.72
N PRO A 103 -2.64 -14.76 13.98
CA PRO A 103 -3.99 -15.27 14.23
C PRO A 103 -5.11 -14.43 13.58
N ILE A 104 -4.88 -13.13 13.39
CA ILE A 104 -5.88 -12.17 12.85
C ILE A 104 -5.72 -12.03 11.33
N ILE A 105 -4.48 -12.02 10.84
CA ILE A 105 -4.16 -11.78 9.44
C ILE A 105 -4.18 -13.08 8.63
N GLY A 106 -3.77 -14.21 9.21
CA GLY A 106 -3.61 -15.48 8.51
C GLY A 106 -2.14 -15.84 8.31
N ALA A 107 -1.90 -17.02 7.74
CA ALA A 107 -0.56 -17.53 7.53
C ALA A 107 0.20 -16.66 6.49
N PRO A 108 1.49 -16.35 6.70
CA PRO A 108 2.35 -15.64 5.73
C PRO A 108 2.27 -16.17 4.29
N THR A 109 2.08 -17.48 4.13
CA THR A 109 2.06 -18.17 2.84
C THR A 109 0.66 -18.43 2.29
N SER A 110 -0.38 -17.84 2.90
CA SER A 110 -1.74 -17.95 2.36
C SER A 110 -1.81 -17.45 0.91
N ARG A 111 -2.69 -18.06 0.12
CA ARG A 111 -2.80 -17.82 -1.32
C ARG A 111 -3.02 -16.35 -1.67
N GLU A 112 -3.76 -15.64 -0.82
CA GLU A 112 -4.07 -14.23 -0.96
C GLU A 112 -2.88 -13.28 -0.73
N PHE A 113 -1.78 -13.75 -0.12
CA PHE A 113 -0.60 -12.95 0.18
C PHE A 113 0.62 -13.34 -0.64
N ILE A 114 0.77 -14.63 -0.96
CA ILE A 114 2.05 -15.16 -1.45
C ILE A 114 2.50 -14.53 -2.78
N ASN A 115 1.56 -14.19 -3.67
CA ASN A 115 1.88 -13.48 -4.90
C ASN A 115 2.44 -12.07 -4.61
N ALA A 116 1.79 -11.34 -3.69
CA ALA A 116 2.21 -9.99 -3.30
C ALA A 116 3.56 -10.01 -2.56
N ALA A 117 3.75 -10.98 -1.66
CA ALA A 117 4.99 -11.18 -0.93
C ALA A 117 6.17 -11.45 -1.88
N ALA A 118 6.01 -12.32 -2.88
CA ALA A 118 7.09 -12.62 -3.81
C ALA A 118 7.54 -11.38 -4.62
N ILE A 119 6.60 -10.54 -5.08
CA ILE A 119 6.94 -9.28 -5.74
C ILE A 119 7.64 -8.33 -4.76
N HIS A 120 7.14 -8.17 -3.54
CA HIS A 120 7.76 -7.31 -2.51
C HIS A 120 9.18 -7.77 -2.15
N ASP A 121 9.37 -9.07 -1.92
CA ASP A 121 10.65 -9.69 -1.58
C ASP A 121 11.69 -9.53 -2.69
N ALA A 122 11.30 -9.54 -3.97
CA ALA A 122 12.22 -9.29 -5.07
C ALA A 122 12.89 -7.91 -4.98
N TYR A 123 12.21 -6.93 -4.36
CA TYR A 123 12.67 -5.54 -4.30
C TYR A 123 13.32 -5.18 -2.95
N CYS A 124 13.03 -5.88 -1.85
CA CYS A 124 13.63 -5.57 -0.54
C CYS A 124 14.09 -6.76 0.30
N GLY A 125 13.80 -7.98 -0.12
CA GLY A 125 14.18 -9.20 0.59
C GLY A 125 15.69 -9.39 0.59
N ALA A 126 16.30 -9.52 1.76
CA ALA A 126 17.76 -9.56 1.89
C ALA A 126 18.43 -10.71 1.10
N GLY A 127 17.71 -11.80 0.85
CA GLY A 127 18.15 -12.91 0.00
C GLY A 127 18.23 -12.57 -1.49
N ASN A 128 17.65 -11.45 -1.90
CA ASN A 128 17.51 -11.04 -3.29
C ASN A 128 18.46 -9.90 -3.67
N ASN A 129 19.46 -9.57 -2.84
CA ASN A 129 20.38 -8.45 -3.07
C ASN A 129 21.23 -8.51 -4.36
N LYS A 130 21.21 -9.64 -5.07
CA LYS A 130 21.83 -9.82 -6.39
C LYS A 130 20.86 -9.66 -7.56
N LEU A 131 19.55 -9.61 -7.30
CA LEU A 131 18.56 -9.36 -8.33
C LEU A 131 18.64 -7.90 -8.81
N PRO A 132 18.47 -7.64 -10.11
CA PRO A 132 18.34 -6.27 -10.63
C PRO A 132 17.22 -5.46 -9.99
N GLN A 133 16.18 -6.14 -9.50
CA GLN A 133 15.01 -5.54 -8.87
C GLN A 133 15.26 -5.04 -7.45
N TYR A 134 16.28 -5.57 -6.77
CA TYR A 134 16.57 -5.20 -5.39
C TYR A 134 16.90 -3.71 -5.28
N HIS A 135 16.08 -2.97 -4.53
CA HIS A 135 16.11 -1.52 -4.37
C HIS A 135 16.01 -0.73 -5.70
N ALA A 136 15.38 -1.31 -6.74
CA ALA A 136 15.22 -0.66 -8.05
C ALA A 136 14.20 0.48 -8.08
N ASP A 137 13.36 0.61 -7.05
CA ASP A 137 12.46 1.74 -6.80
C ASP A 137 12.57 2.15 -5.33
N THR A 138 11.94 3.25 -4.90
CA THR A 138 11.90 3.72 -3.51
C THR A 138 11.15 2.75 -2.60
N TRP A 139 11.52 2.72 -1.31
CA TRP A 139 10.84 1.88 -0.33
C TRP A 139 9.34 2.21 -0.21
N GLN A 140 8.97 3.49 -0.36
CA GLN A 140 7.56 3.93 -0.34
C GLN A 140 6.78 3.29 -1.48
N ASN A 141 7.30 3.37 -2.71
CA ASN A 141 6.64 2.79 -3.88
C ASN A 141 6.57 1.26 -3.77
N VAL A 142 7.64 0.60 -3.32
CA VAL A 142 7.65 -0.86 -3.13
C VAL A 142 6.63 -1.30 -2.07
N HIS A 143 6.52 -0.59 -0.95
CA HIS A 143 5.53 -0.91 0.08
C HIS A 143 4.11 -0.57 -0.39
N ARG A 144 3.93 0.50 -1.18
CA ARG A 144 2.63 0.85 -1.76
C ARG A 144 2.18 -0.18 -2.80
N MET A 145 3.09 -0.66 -3.63
CA MET A 145 2.86 -1.75 -4.57
C MET A 145 2.43 -3.01 -3.83
N PHE A 146 3.06 -3.33 -2.69
CA PHE A 146 2.66 -4.49 -1.89
C PHE A 146 1.19 -4.40 -1.44
N TYR A 147 0.72 -3.23 -1.02
CA TYR A 147 -0.71 -3.03 -0.73
C TYR A 147 -1.59 -3.31 -1.96
N ASP A 148 -1.23 -2.74 -3.11
CA ASP A 148 -1.99 -2.89 -4.35
C ASP A 148 -2.05 -4.38 -4.77
N ALA A 149 -0.92 -5.07 -4.68
CA ALA A 149 -0.79 -6.50 -4.96
C ALA A 149 -1.62 -7.36 -3.99
N LEU A 150 -1.68 -7.01 -2.71
CA LEU A 150 -2.55 -7.69 -1.73
C LEU A 150 -4.02 -7.56 -2.11
N ARG A 151 -4.47 -6.36 -2.51
CA ARG A 151 -5.87 -6.11 -2.92
C ARG A 151 -6.24 -6.96 -4.13
N VAL A 152 -5.40 -6.98 -5.17
CA VAL A 152 -5.61 -7.81 -6.36
C VAL A 152 -5.53 -9.30 -6.04
N GLY A 153 -4.68 -9.69 -5.09
CA GLY A 153 -4.58 -11.07 -4.59
C GLY A 153 -5.80 -11.57 -3.81
N GLY A 154 -6.79 -10.72 -3.56
CA GLY A 154 -8.03 -11.06 -2.84
C GLY A 154 -7.99 -10.76 -1.34
N THR A 155 -6.94 -10.10 -0.85
CA THR A 155 -6.88 -9.66 0.56
C THR A 155 -7.90 -8.54 0.80
N SER A 156 -8.70 -8.66 1.86
CA SER A 156 -9.70 -7.64 2.23
C SER A 156 -9.04 -6.28 2.51
N ALA A 157 -9.76 -5.18 2.26
CA ALA A 157 -9.18 -3.84 2.31
C ALA A 157 -8.56 -3.51 3.67
N LYS A 158 -9.27 -3.78 4.78
CA LYS A 158 -8.75 -3.58 6.13
C LYS A 158 -7.51 -4.44 6.41
N LYS A 159 -7.51 -5.72 5.99
CA LYS A 159 -6.36 -6.61 6.19
C LYS A 159 -5.14 -6.12 5.39
N ALA A 160 -5.33 -5.72 4.13
CA ALA A 160 -4.26 -5.17 3.31
C ALA A 160 -3.69 -3.86 3.89
N LYS A 161 -4.53 -2.98 4.45
CA LYS A 161 -4.12 -1.76 5.16
C LYS A 161 -3.25 -2.06 6.38
N VAL A 162 -3.63 -3.07 7.18
CA VAL A 162 -2.84 -3.50 8.34
C VAL A 162 -1.47 -4.05 7.91
N MET A 163 -1.44 -4.88 6.86
CA MET A 163 -0.19 -5.43 6.34
C MET A 163 0.71 -4.33 5.75
N TYR A 164 0.13 -3.34 5.06
CA TYR A 164 0.83 -2.16 4.58
C TYR A 164 1.45 -1.35 5.72
N ALA A 165 0.67 -1.05 6.77
CA ALA A 165 1.16 -0.33 7.94
C ALA A 165 2.33 -1.07 8.63
N ALA A 166 2.27 -2.40 8.71
CA ALA A 166 3.34 -3.21 9.29
C ALA A 166 4.65 -3.07 8.50
N VAL A 167 4.62 -3.16 7.16
CA VAL A 167 5.83 -3.00 6.34
C VAL A 167 6.30 -1.54 6.30
N TYR A 168 5.39 -0.55 6.36
CA TYR A 168 5.76 0.86 6.45
C TYR A 168 6.58 1.16 7.71
N LEU A 169 6.11 0.68 8.88
CA LEU A 169 6.76 0.94 10.16
C LEU A 169 8.03 0.09 10.33
N GLY A 170 7.93 -1.22 10.07
CA GLY A 170 8.98 -2.19 10.36
C GLY A 170 9.92 -2.53 9.20
N GLY A 171 9.59 -2.11 7.98
CA GLY A 171 10.36 -2.45 6.79
C GLY A 171 11.70 -1.71 6.67
N PRO A 172 12.62 -2.26 5.86
CA PRO A 172 13.84 -1.55 5.51
C PRO A 172 13.51 -0.27 4.74
N ARG A 173 14.42 0.71 4.80
CA ARG A 173 14.32 1.95 4.02
C ARG A 173 15.53 2.03 3.11
N TRP A 174 15.33 2.66 1.96
CA TRP A 174 16.38 2.94 0.99
C TRP A 174 15.87 4.00 0.00
N ASN A 175 16.79 4.82 -0.50
CA ASN A 175 16.47 5.73 -1.59
C ASN A 175 16.70 4.96 -2.88
N GLY A 176 15.61 4.61 -3.57
CA GLY A 176 15.68 3.84 -4.81
C GLY A 176 16.45 4.56 -5.91
N LYS A 177 16.81 3.84 -6.97
CA LYS A 177 17.25 4.48 -8.22
C LYS A 177 15.97 4.90 -8.94
N THR A 178 15.63 6.19 -8.95
CA THR A 178 14.50 6.69 -9.77
C THR A 178 14.79 6.36 -11.21
N THR A 179 14.30 5.22 -11.68
CA THR A 179 14.48 4.83 -13.07
C THR A 179 13.42 5.56 -13.84
N THR A 180 13.75 6.75 -14.33
CA THR A 180 13.00 7.38 -15.41
C THR A 180 13.13 6.45 -16.62
N GLN A 181 12.30 5.41 -16.69
CA GLN A 181 12.15 4.60 -17.90
C GLN A 181 11.42 5.47 -18.93
N VAL A 182 12.15 6.43 -19.51
CA VAL A 182 11.81 6.98 -20.82
C VAL A 182 11.95 5.79 -21.76
N THR A 183 10.85 5.13 -22.09
CA THR A 183 10.82 4.30 -23.27
C THR A 183 11.26 5.19 -24.42
N LYS A 184 12.48 4.97 -24.92
CA LYS A 184 12.92 5.53 -26.21
C LYS A 184 12.06 4.88 -27.30
N SER A 185 10.80 5.30 -27.40
CA SER A 185 10.03 5.11 -28.62
C SER A 185 10.66 6.03 -29.65
N ARG A 186 11.35 5.44 -30.63
CA ARG A 186 12.04 6.20 -31.69
C ARG A 186 11.10 6.94 -32.64
N ASN A 187 9.78 6.93 -32.41
CA ASN A 187 8.78 7.58 -33.27
C ASN A 187 7.64 8.21 -32.44
N ALA A 188 7.89 9.35 -31.77
CA ALA A 188 6.82 10.16 -31.17
C ALA A 188 6.82 11.57 -31.79
N PRO A 189 5.66 12.07 -32.28
CA PRO A 189 5.56 13.42 -32.84
C PRO A 189 5.81 14.49 -31.76
N ALA A 190 6.32 15.65 -32.19
CA ALA A 190 6.90 16.73 -31.37
C ALA A 190 5.97 17.40 -30.32
N ASN A 191 4.74 16.90 -30.11
CA ASN A 191 3.75 17.47 -29.20
C ASN A 191 3.34 16.51 -28.06
N PHE A 192 4.12 15.47 -27.74
CA PHE A 192 3.85 14.68 -26.54
C PHE A 192 4.28 15.46 -25.30
N GLN A 193 3.32 16.15 -24.68
CA GLN A 193 3.51 16.85 -23.42
C GLN A 193 3.83 15.80 -22.35
N MET A 194 5.11 15.75 -21.99
CA MET A 194 5.66 14.86 -20.98
C MET A 194 4.96 15.18 -19.65
N SER A 195 3.94 14.41 -19.29
CA SER A 195 3.42 14.43 -17.92
C SER A 195 4.49 13.79 -17.05
N THR A 196 5.41 14.62 -16.56
CA THR A 196 6.21 14.28 -15.38
C THR A 196 5.21 14.15 -14.24
N LYS A 197 4.57 12.97 -14.13
CA LYS A 197 3.89 12.59 -12.90
C LYS A 197 4.99 12.52 -11.85
N SER A 198 5.17 13.66 -11.19
CA SER A 198 5.96 13.87 -10.00
C SER A 198 5.70 12.68 -9.08
N SER A 199 6.78 12.07 -8.59
CA SER A 199 6.69 11.10 -7.50
C SER A 199 5.70 11.63 -6.47
N LEU A 200 4.60 10.89 -6.25
CA LEU A 200 3.51 11.30 -5.35
C LEU A 200 3.95 11.38 -3.89
N TYR A 201 5.21 11.05 -3.61
CA TYR A 201 5.84 11.09 -2.31
C TYR A 201 6.92 12.19 -2.31
N PRO A 202 6.77 13.26 -1.50
CA PRO A 202 7.87 14.19 -1.30
C PRO A 202 9.10 13.41 -0.83
N GLN A 203 10.20 13.56 -1.57
CA GLN A 203 11.50 12.86 -1.49
C GLN A 203 12.27 13.10 -0.18
N ARG A 204 11.58 13.27 0.96
CA ARG A 204 12.17 13.61 2.25
C ARG A 204 12.30 12.39 3.16
N SER A 205 12.77 11.25 2.64
CA SER A 205 13.37 10.23 3.52
C SER A 205 14.73 10.77 3.93
N ARG A 206 14.82 11.38 5.12
CA ARG A 206 16.02 12.14 5.52
C ARG A 206 17.29 11.31 5.53
N ASN A 207 17.26 9.97 5.57
CA ASN A 207 18.50 9.17 5.59
C ASN A 207 18.40 7.74 4.99
N GLY A 208 17.26 7.29 4.45
CA GLY A 208 17.12 5.90 4.00
C GLY A 208 17.34 4.85 5.11
N LYS A 209 17.30 5.23 6.40
CA LYS A 209 17.52 4.37 7.57
C LYS A 209 16.18 3.89 8.12
N SER A 210 16.03 2.59 8.45
CA SER A 210 14.84 2.06 9.15
C SER A 210 14.56 2.82 10.45
N LEU A 211 13.33 2.82 10.97
CA LEU A 211 13.04 3.45 12.28
C LEU A 211 13.87 2.85 13.41
N THR A 212 14.08 1.53 13.38
CA THR A 212 14.94 0.84 14.35
C THR A 212 16.40 1.31 14.31
N SER A 213 16.92 1.67 13.13
CA SER A 213 18.28 2.23 12.99
C SER A 213 18.35 3.73 13.28
N GLN A 214 17.20 4.37 13.50
CA GLN A 214 17.07 5.74 13.99
C GLN A 214 16.77 5.76 15.51
N GLY A 215 16.97 4.64 16.23
CA GLY A 215 16.79 4.56 17.68
C GLY A 215 15.36 4.22 18.14
N VAL A 216 14.37 4.16 17.25
CA VAL A 216 13.00 3.79 17.62
C VAL A 216 12.97 2.31 18.05
N SER A 217 12.59 2.06 19.29
CA SER A 217 12.54 0.73 19.88
C SER A 217 11.45 -0.15 19.27
N ILE A 218 11.63 -1.48 19.37
CA ILE A 218 10.63 -2.46 18.91
C ILE A 218 9.31 -2.33 19.69
N SER A 219 9.34 -1.91 20.96
CA SER A 219 8.14 -1.63 21.75
C SER A 219 7.38 -0.41 21.23
N GLN A 220 8.07 0.69 20.92
CA GLN A 220 7.46 1.86 20.29
C GLN A 220 6.80 1.50 18.96
N LEU A 221 7.48 0.75 18.09
CA LEU A 221 6.90 0.30 16.81
C LEU A 221 5.69 -0.62 17.01
N ARG A 222 5.73 -1.53 17.99
CA ARG A 222 4.60 -2.41 18.31
C ARG A 222 3.38 -1.60 18.76
N ASN A 223 3.59 -0.64 19.66
CA ASN A 223 2.53 0.22 20.17
C ASN A 223 1.94 1.08 19.04
N GLU A 224 2.79 1.64 18.17
CA GLU A 224 2.33 2.43 17.04
C GLU A 224 1.53 1.61 16.03
N LEU A 225 1.99 0.38 15.74
CA LEU A 225 1.24 -0.53 14.87
C LEU A 225 -0.11 -0.90 15.48
N GLN A 226 -0.20 -1.12 16.80
CA GLN A 226 -1.48 -1.36 17.47
C GLN A 226 -2.43 -0.17 17.35
N ASN A 227 -1.95 1.06 17.62
CA ASN A 227 -2.74 2.28 17.45
C ASN A 227 -3.22 2.47 16.01
N THR A 228 -2.36 2.16 15.03
CA THR A 228 -2.70 2.23 13.61
C THR A 228 -3.74 1.18 13.23
N ILE A 229 -3.65 -0.03 13.78
CA ILE A 229 -4.68 -1.08 13.59
C ILE A 229 -6.02 -0.59 14.11
N ASP A 230 -6.07 -0.01 15.30
CA ASP A 230 -7.31 0.49 15.89
C ASP A 230 -7.92 1.58 14.99
N PHE A 231 -7.12 2.54 14.52
CA PHE A 231 -7.53 3.55 13.53
C PHE A 231 -8.09 2.94 12.24
N ILE A 232 -7.45 1.90 11.70
CA ILE A 232 -7.95 1.19 10.51
C ILE A 232 -9.29 0.50 10.79
N GLN A 233 -9.45 -0.11 11.97
CA GLN A 233 -10.65 -0.84 12.31
C GLN A 233 -11.84 0.09 12.56
N THR A 234 -11.63 1.20 13.26
CA THR A 234 -12.66 2.16 13.64
C THR A 234 -13.06 3.07 12.49
N GLU A 235 -12.09 3.70 11.82
CA GLU A 235 -12.36 4.74 10.82
C GLU A 235 -12.44 4.18 9.39
N ASN A 236 -11.88 2.99 9.14
CA ASN A 236 -11.76 2.41 7.80
C ASN A 236 -11.23 3.43 6.74
N PRO A 237 -10.10 4.12 7.03
CA PRO A 237 -9.59 5.21 6.20
C PRO A 237 -9.21 4.69 4.81
N SER A 238 -9.33 5.51 3.77
CA SER A 238 -8.72 5.22 2.47
C SER A 238 -7.20 4.98 2.60
N ILE A 239 -6.58 4.35 1.61
CA ILE A 239 -5.13 4.14 1.65
C ILE A 239 -4.34 5.46 1.75
N ALA A 240 -4.80 6.54 1.10
CA ALA A 240 -4.16 7.85 1.16
C ALA A 240 -4.24 8.48 2.57
N GLU A 241 -5.39 8.35 3.25
CA GLU A 241 -5.57 8.81 4.63
C GLU A 241 -4.69 8.01 5.61
N LEU A 242 -4.56 6.69 5.39
CA LEU A 242 -3.66 5.85 6.18
C LEU A 242 -2.19 6.24 5.97
N GLU A 243 -1.76 6.49 4.73
CA GLU A 243 -0.42 6.98 4.43
C GLU A 243 -0.12 8.30 5.13
N TYR A 244 -1.06 9.25 5.06
CA TYR A 244 -0.93 10.53 5.76
C TYR A 244 -0.83 10.36 7.29
N HIS A 245 -1.64 9.46 7.86
CA HIS A 245 -1.57 9.10 9.27
C HIS A 245 -0.17 8.55 9.62
N LEU A 246 0.30 7.54 8.89
CA LEU A 246 1.61 6.92 9.12
C LEU A 246 2.77 7.91 9.05
N ILE A 247 2.78 8.81 8.05
CA ILE A 247 3.81 9.85 7.91
C ILE A 247 3.84 10.76 9.14
N LYS A 248 2.68 11.18 9.65
CA LYS A 248 2.59 12.00 10.86
C LYS A 248 3.12 11.25 12.08
N ARG A 249 2.72 9.99 12.25
CA ARG A 249 3.12 9.16 13.39
C ARG A 249 4.61 8.85 13.38
N GLU A 250 5.18 8.59 12.20
CA GLU A 250 6.63 8.45 12.03
C GLU A 250 7.39 9.69 12.49
N ALA A 251 6.94 10.89 12.12
CA ALA A 251 7.57 12.13 12.56
C ALA A 251 7.54 12.32 14.09
N VAL A 252 6.46 11.87 14.75
CA VAL A 252 6.36 11.88 16.21
C VAL A 252 7.34 10.89 16.85
N LEU A 253 7.43 9.66 16.33
CA LEU A 253 8.35 8.64 16.83
C LEU A 253 9.82 9.07 16.74
N VAL A 254 10.22 9.62 15.58
CA VAL A 254 11.60 10.08 15.37
C VAL A 254 11.92 11.26 16.29
N ARG A 255 11.01 12.23 16.41
CA ARG A 255 11.20 13.37 17.31
C ARG A 255 11.31 12.96 18.78
N GLN A 256 10.57 11.94 19.20
CA GLN A 256 10.66 11.44 20.57
C GLN A 256 12.06 10.89 20.88
N VAL A 257 12.65 10.13 19.95
CA VAL A 257 14.03 9.65 20.10
C VAL A 257 15.03 10.81 20.16
N GLU A 258 14.87 11.83 19.30
CA GLU A 258 15.75 13.01 19.31
C GLU A 258 15.72 13.76 20.65
N LEU A 259 14.57 13.80 21.33
CA LEU A 259 14.44 14.43 22.65
C LEU A 259 15.03 13.54 23.76
N ASP A 260 14.81 12.22 23.70
CA ASP A 260 15.31 11.27 24.69
C ASP A 260 16.85 11.16 24.67
N ASP A 261 17.51 11.50 23.55
CA ASP A 261 18.98 11.53 23.42
C ASP A 261 19.64 12.84 23.94
N GLU A 262 18.85 13.90 24.20
CA GLU A 262 19.35 15.19 24.72
C GLU A 262 19.39 15.28 26.26
N ASP A 263 18.74 14.35 26.97
CA ASP A 263 18.65 14.24 28.43
C ASP A 263 19.65 13.23 29.03
#